data_AF-A0A8M1KPQ2-F1
#
_entry.id   AF-A0A8M1KPQ2-F1
#
_cell.length_a   1.000
_cell.length_b   1.000
_cell.length_c   1.000
_cell.angle_alpha   90.00
_cell.angle_beta   90.00
_cell.angle_gamma   90.00
#
_symmetry.space_group_name_H-M   'P 1'
#
loop_
_entity.id
_entity.type
_entity.pdbx_description
1 polymer ?
#
loop_
_entity_poly.entity_id
_entity_poly.type
_entity_poly.pdbx_seq_one_letter_code
_entity_poly.pdbx_strand_id
1 'polypeptide(L)'
;MTSADHVDDDDTFKILIASDIHLGYLEKDAIRGDDTFNTFNEIMSYAKLHQVDFVLLGGDLFHENKPSRKSLHCCMETLRRYCMGDQPISFQILSDQAVNFGNSRFPWVNYQDENLNISIPVFSVHGNHDDPTGMLDSGAHSRGCMERRLNSLDMT
;
A
#
# COMPACT_ATOMS: atom_id res chain seq x y z
N MET A 1 -32.05 11.16 -29.51
CA MET A 1 -30.94 11.69 -28.69
C MET A 1 -30.29 10.47 -28.09
N THR A 2 -29.08 10.15 -28.54
CA THR A 2 -28.31 8.97 -28.10
C THR A 2 -28.04 9.12 -26.61
N SER A 3 -28.53 8.14 -25.84
CA SER A 3 -28.22 7.94 -24.44
C SER A 3 -26.70 7.99 -24.31
N ALA A 4 -26.17 9.00 -23.61
CA ALA A 4 -24.77 9.00 -23.24
C ALA A 4 -24.51 7.68 -22.49
N ASP A 5 -23.48 6.95 -22.92
CA ASP A 5 -23.06 5.69 -22.34
C ASP A 5 -22.86 5.88 -20.83
N HIS A 6 -23.86 5.49 -20.04
CA HIS A 6 -23.68 5.24 -18.62
C HIS A 6 -22.79 3.99 -18.56
N VAL A 7 -21.48 4.19 -18.46
CA VAL A 7 -20.58 3.10 -18.08
C VAL A 7 -21.06 2.67 -16.70
N ASP A 8 -21.55 1.44 -16.62
CA ASP A 8 -21.94 0.83 -15.36
C ASP A 8 -20.65 0.65 -14.55
N ASP A 9 -20.52 1.43 -13.48
CA ASP A 9 -19.31 1.54 -12.68
C ASP A 9 -19.12 0.28 -11.80
N ASP A 10 -20.19 -0.50 -11.61
CA ASP A 10 -20.21 -1.70 -10.77
C ASP A 10 -19.29 -2.83 -11.30
N ASP A 11 -19.04 -2.86 -12.61
CA ASP A 11 -18.15 -3.85 -13.26
C ASP A 11 -16.75 -3.27 -13.59
N THR A 12 -16.42 -2.08 -13.10
CA THR A 12 -15.18 -1.37 -13.43
C THR A 12 -14.35 -1.07 -12.18
N PHE A 13 -13.12 -1.58 -12.14
CA PHE A 13 -12.17 -1.19 -11.09
C PHE A 13 -11.61 0.21 -11.29
N LYS A 14 -11.69 1.03 -10.24
CA LYS A 14 -10.92 2.26 -10.07
C LYS A 14 -9.72 1.98 -9.19
N ILE A 15 -8.54 2.06 -9.79
CA ILE A 15 -7.28 1.77 -9.11
C ILE A 15 -6.43 3.03 -9.11
N LEU A 16 -6.03 3.50 -7.93
CA LEU A 16 -4.96 4.49 -7.85
C LEU A 16 -3.62 3.77 -7.89
N ILE A 17 -2.73 4.17 -8.80
CA ILE A 17 -1.39 3.59 -8.93
C ILE A 17 -0.36 4.66 -8.59
N ALA A 18 0.57 4.34 -7.69
CA ALA A 18 1.72 5.19 -7.34
C ALA A 18 2.96 4.33 -7.10
N SER A 19 4.16 4.91 -7.18
CA SER A 19 5.44 4.21 -6.97
C SER A 19 6.52 5.22 -6.60
N ASP A 20 7.61 4.76 -5.99
CA ASP A 20 8.82 5.55 -5.74
C ASP A 20 8.54 6.85 -4.94
N ILE A 21 7.67 6.73 -3.93
CA ILE A 21 7.24 7.86 -3.08
C ILE A 21 8.41 8.33 -2.21
N HIS A 22 9.27 7.41 -1.77
CA HIS A 22 10.44 7.69 -0.96
C HIS A 22 10.16 8.59 0.27
N LEU A 23 9.19 8.22 1.09
CA LEU A 23 8.91 8.90 2.36
C LEU A 23 10.19 9.06 3.19
N GLY A 24 10.46 10.29 3.61
CA GLY A 24 11.64 10.66 4.36
C GLY A 24 12.83 11.13 3.52
N TYR A 25 12.71 11.17 2.18
CA TYR A 25 13.74 11.80 1.34
C TYR A 25 13.95 13.25 1.74
N LEU A 26 15.20 13.62 2.03
CA LEU A 26 15.63 14.94 2.51
C LEU A 26 14.89 15.45 3.76
N GLU A 27 14.40 14.56 4.62
CA GLU A 27 13.63 14.91 5.83
C GLU A 27 14.31 15.96 6.75
N LYS A 28 15.64 16.06 6.74
CA LYS A 28 16.42 17.00 7.56
C LYS A 28 16.62 18.37 6.91
N ASP A 29 16.23 18.53 5.64
CA ASP A 29 16.35 19.79 4.92
C ASP A 29 15.28 20.78 5.40
N ALA A 30 15.68 22.03 5.65
CA ALA A 30 14.80 23.05 6.23
C ALA A 30 13.67 23.53 5.29
N ILE A 31 13.83 23.33 3.98
CA ILE A 31 12.86 23.77 2.96
C ILE A 31 12.10 22.56 2.41
N ARG A 32 12.80 21.45 2.17
CA ARG A 32 12.29 20.28 1.43
C ARG A 32 11.91 19.10 2.30
N GLY A 33 12.15 19.19 3.62
CA GLY A 33 11.97 18.07 4.54
C GLY A 33 10.53 17.55 4.66
N ASP A 34 9.55 18.31 4.19
CA ASP A 34 8.14 17.92 4.19
C ASP A 34 7.59 17.55 2.80
N ASP A 35 8.40 17.65 1.74
CA ASP A 35 7.95 17.43 0.36
C ASP A 35 7.28 16.06 0.19
N THR A 36 7.97 14.99 0.59
CA THR A 36 7.48 13.62 0.39
C THR A 36 6.24 13.31 1.23
N PHE A 37 6.15 13.85 2.45
CA PHE A 37 4.98 13.66 3.30
C PHE A 37 3.75 14.38 2.74
N ASN A 38 3.94 15.61 2.24
CA ASN A 38 2.86 16.38 1.62
C ASN A 38 2.36 15.71 0.34
N THR A 39 3.27 15.24 -0.52
CA THR A 39 2.90 14.54 -1.75
C THR A 39 2.22 13.20 -1.47
N PHE A 40 2.68 12.41 -0.50
CA PHE A 40 1.99 11.18 -0.13
C PHE A 40 0.57 11.44 0.41
N ASN A 41 0.43 12.48 1.24
CA ASN A 41 -0.87 12.93 1.74
C ASN A 41 -1.80 13.35 0.58
N GLU A 42 -1.29 14.08 -0.40
CA GLU A 42 -2.02 14.45 -1.61
C GLU A 42 -2.49 13.22 -2.40
N ILE A 43 -1.59 12.26 -2.67
CA ILE A 43 -1.91 10.99 -3.36
C ILE A 43 -3.06 10.27 -2.65
N MET A 44 -2.97 10.10 -1.33
CA MET A 44 -4.00 9.40 -0.56
C MET A 44 -5.31 10.20 -0.45
N SER A 45 -5.23 11.53 -0.48
CA SER A 45 -6.41 12.38 -0.57
C SER A 45 -7.16 12.20 -1.89
N TYR A 46 -6.43 12.02 -3.01
CA TYR A 46 -7.02 11.71 -4.30
C TYR A 46 -7.65 10.32 -4.33
N ALA A 47 -7.04 9.31 -3.69
CA ALA A 47 -7.66 7.99 -3.55
C ALA A 47 -9.07 8.09 -2.94
N LYS A 48 -9.19 8.87 -1.86
CA LYS A 48 -10.48 9.10 -1.19
C LYS A 48 -11.43 9.98 -1.98
N LEU A 49 -10.93 11.05 -2.59
CA LEU A 49 -11.72 11.98 -3.39
C LEU A 49 -12.37 11.28 -4.60
N HIS A 50 -11.62 10.42 -5.27
CA HIS A 50 -12.09 9.69 -6.45
C HIS A 50 -12.76 8.36 -6.13
N GLN A 51 -12.89 8.00 -4.84
CA GLN A 51 -13.53 6.77 -4.38
C GLN A 51 -12.97 5.55 -5.11
N VAL A 52 -11.64 5.43 -5.14
CA VAL A 52 -10.98 4.28 -5.75
C VAL A 52 -11.26 3.02 -4.95
N ASP A 53 -11.38 1.88 -5.61
CA ASP A 53 -11.63 0.60 -4.95
C ASP A 53 -10.42 0.18 -4.12
N PHE A 54 -9.21 0.43 -4.63
CA PHE A 54 -7.97 0.19 -3.90
C PHE A 54 -6.80 1.02 -4.45
N VAL A 55 -5.72 1.08 -3.67
CA VAL A 55 -4.45 1.69 -4.06
C VAL A 55 -3.43 0.59 -4.34
N LEU A 56 -2.67 0.71 -5.42
CA LEU A 56 -1.54 -0.14 -5.75
C LEU A 56 -0.23 0.66 -5.73
N LEU A 57 0.68 0.27 -4.84
CA LEU A 57 2.01 0.87 -4.67
C LEU A 57 3.10 -0.02 -5.29
N GLY A 58 3.92 0.57 -6.16
CA GLY A 58 4.94 -0.12 -6.95
C GLY A 58 6.27 -0.41 -6.27
N GLY A 59 6.43 -0.04 -4.99
CA GLY A 59 7.69 -0.15 -4.25
C GLY A 59 8.32 1.19 -3.91
N ASP A 60 9.38 1.14 -3.11
CA ASP A 60 10.11 2.30 -2.61
C ASP A 60 9.19 3.34 -1.94
N LEU A 61 8.27 2.85 -1.11
CA LEU A 61 7.40 3.70 -0.29
C LEU A 61 8.23 4.52 0.69
N PHE A 62 9.27 3.92 1.28
CA PHE A 62 10.22 4.60 2.15
C PHE A 62 11.55 4.88 1.44
N HIS A 63 12.18 6.01 1.76
CA HIS A 63 13.49 6.35 1.20
C HIS A 63 14.63 5.51 1.80
N GLU A 64 14.50 5.17 3.09
CA GLU A 64 15.49 4.43 3.86
C GLU A 64 14.89 3.10 4.30
N ASN A 65 15.66 2.02 4.23
CA ASN A 65 15.24 0.69 4.69
C ASN A 65 14.87 0.66 6.19
N LYS A 66 15.43 1.60 6.95
CA LYS A 66 15.10 1.87 8.34
C LYS A 66 14.53 3.29 8.42
N PRO A 67 13.24 3.46 8.09
CA PRO A 67 12.63 4.77 8.05
C PRO A 67 12.66 5.44 9.42
N SER A 68 12.72 6.76 9.43
CA SER A 68 12.69 7.53 10.67
C SER A 68 11.35 7.35 11.39
N ARG A 69 11.33 7.61 12.71
CA ARG A 69 10.08 7.58 13.50
C ARG A 69 9.04 8.56 12.95
N LYS A 70 9.47 9.74 12.46
CA LYS A 70 8.58 10.72 11.84
C LYS A 70 8.01 10.14 10.53
N SER A 71 8.86 9.56 9.67
CA SER A 71 8.41 8.96 8.41
C SER A 71 7.37 7.84 8.62
N LEU A 72 7.63 6.92 9.54
CA LEU A 72 6.67 5.86 9.89
C LEU A 72 5.37 6.43 10.44
N HIS A 73 5.45 7.39 11.38
CA HIS A 73 4.26 7.99 11.98
C HIS A 73 3.41 8.73 10.95
N CYS A 74 4.02 9.55 10.08
CA CYS A 74 3.32 10.26 9.01
C CYS A 74 2.67 9.30 8.01
N CYS A 75 3.34 8.19 7.68
CA CYS A 75 2.77 7.15 6.83
C CYS A 75 1.52 6.53 7.47
N MET A 76 1.63 6.05 8.72
CA MET A 76 0.52 5.44 9.46
C MET A 76 -0.65 6.41 9.66
N GLU A 77 -0.37 7.67 9.97
CA GLU A 77 -1.38 8.72 10.10
C GLU A 77 -2.14 8.95 8.79
N THR A 78 -1.41 9.02 7.67
CA THR A 78 -1.99 9.23 6.34
C THR A 78 -2.87 8.04 5.93
N LEU A 79 -2.35 6.81 6.05
CA LEU A 79 -3.12 5.59 5.76
C LEU A 79 -4.38 5.53 6.63
N ARG A 80 -4.26 5.75 7.94
CA ARG A 80 -5.42 5.76 8.85
C ARG A 80 -6.47 6.81 8.47
N ARG A 81 -6.04 8.00 8.03
CA ARG A 81 -6.95 9.11 7.66
C ARG A 81 -7.76 8.80 6.39
N TYR A 82 -7.13 8.18 5.39
CA TYR A 82 -7.71 8.02 4.06
C TYR A 82 -8.26 6.63 3.77
N CYS A 83 -7.67 5.57 4.36
CA CYS A 83 -8.00 4.19 4.08
C CYS A 83 -9.01 3.56 5.03
N MET A 84 -9.31 4.18 6.18
CA MET A 84 -10.32 3.70 7.12
C MET A 84 -11.64 4.49 6.98
N GLY A 85 -12.77 3.79 7.10
CA GLY A 85 -14.10 4.39 7.00
C GLY A 85 -15.20 3.37 6.72
N ASP A 86 -16.44 3.83 6.67
CA ASP A 86 -17.64 2.97 6.56
C ASP A 86 -18.02 2.57 5.13
N GLN A 87 -17.23 2.96 4.12
CA GLN A 87 -17.51 2.57 2.73
C GLN A 87 -17.19 1.08 2.57
N PRO A 88 -18.15 0.24 2.13
CA PRO A 88 -17.93 -1.17 1.98
C PRO A 88 -17.02 -1.47 0.78
N ILE A 89 -16.22 -2.52 0.88
CA ILE A 89 -15.40 -3.02 -0.23
C ILE A 89 -16.29 -3.82 -1.20
N SER A 90 -16.30 -3.41 -2.47
CA SER A 90 -17.12 -3.95 -3.55
C SER A 90 -16.51 -5.18 -4.26
N PHE A 91 -15.29 -5.58 -3.89
CA PHE A 91 -14.58 -6.69 -4.52
C PHE A 91 -14.13 -7.76 -3.51
N GLN A 92 -13.79 -8.94 -4.03
CA GLN A 92 -13.38 -10.10 -3.23
C GLN A 92 -12.07 -10.70 -3.72
N ILE A 93 -11.24 -11.15 -2.78
CA ILE A 93 -10.07 -11.96 -3.06
C ILE A 93 -10.48 -13.44 -3.08
N LEU A 94 -10.30 -14.07 -4.24
CA LEU A 94 -10.62 -15.48 -4.47
C LEU A 94 -9.42 -16.42 -4.32
N SER A 95 -8.21 -15.87 -4.23
CA SER A 95 -6.99 -16.65 -4.04
C SER A 95 -6.89 -17.16 -2.60
N ASP A 96 -6.13 -18.24 -2.41
CA ASP A 96 -5.89 -18.80 -1.08
C ASP A 96 -5.04 -17.85 -0.24
N GLN A 97 -5.71 -17.17 0.69
CA GLN A 97 -5.10 -16.21 1.59
C GLN A 97 -4.08 -16.86 2.55
N ALA A 98 -4.25 -18.14 2.90
CA ALA A 98 -3.29 -18.84 3.76
C ALA A 98 -1.94 -19.06 3.05
N VAL A 99 -1.95 -19.18 1.72
CA VAL A 99 -0.72 -19.25 0.91
C VAL A 99 -0.09 -17.86 0.75
N ASN A 100 -0.91 -16.85 0.45
CA ASN A 100 -0.41 -15.51 0.13
C ASN A 100 0.07 -14.74 1.38
N PHE A 101 -0.59 -14.94 2.52
CA PHE A 101 -0.32 -14.24 3.78
C PHE A 101 0.20 -15.18 4.87
N GLY A 102 0.73 -16.35 4.51
CA GLY A 102 1.20 -17.37 5.48
C GLY A 102 2.36 -16.91 6.38
N ASN A 103 3.09 -15.86 5.99
CA ASN A 103 4.14 -15.24 6.81
C ASN A 103 3.58 -14.17 7.77
N SER A 104 2.31 -13.78 7.63
CA SER A 104 1.65 -12.82 8.50
C SER A 104 1.08 -13.51 9.74
N ARG A 105 1.02 -12.77 10.85
CA ARG A 105 0.26 -13.20 12.05
C ARG A 105 -1.25 -13.13 11.85
N PHE A 106 -1.68 -12.41 10.82
CA PHE A 106 -3.06 -12.26 10.38
C PHE A 106 -3.12 -12.78 8.93
N PRO A 107 -3.38 -14.09 8.71
CA PRO A 107 -3.29 -14.72 7.40
C PRO A 107 -4.52 -14.42 6.51
N TRP A 108 -5.03 -13.20 6.59
CA TRP A 108 -6.15 -12.70 5.80
C TRP A 108 -5.95 -11.23 5.47
N VAL A 109 -6.76 -10.75 4.54
CA VAL A 109 -6.73 -9.38 4.04
C VAL A 109 -7.26 -8.41 5.10
N ASN A 110 -6.59 -7.26 5.29
CA ASN A 110 -6.90 -6.24 6.30
C ASN A 110 -8.38 -5.81 6.33
N TYR A 111 -9.05 -5.73 5.18
CA TYR A 111 -10.46 -5.35 5.07
C TYR A 111 -11.45 -6.48 5.41
N GLN A 112 -10.96 -7.69 5.69
CA GLN A 112 -11.72 -8.80 6.27
C GLN A 112 -11.47 -8.97 7.77
N ASP A 113 -10.62 -8.14 8.38
CA ASP A 113 -10.40 -8.18 9.83
C ASP A 113 -11.59 -7.56 10.58
N GLU A 114 -12.19 -8.32 11.50
CA GLU A 114 -13.37 -7.88 12.29
C GLU A 114 -13.09 -6.65 13.16
N ASN A 115 -11.82 -6.33 13.44
CA ASN A 115 -11.42 -5.22 14.30
C ASN A 115 -10.97 -3.98 13.50
N LEU A 116 -10.88 -4.07 12.18
CA LEU A 116 -10.44 -2.98 11.31
C LEU A 116 -11.53 -2.60 10.32
N ASN A 117 -11.92 -1.32 10.33
CA ASN A 117 -12.87 -0.77 9.38
C ASN A 117 -12.12 -0.13 8.20
N ILE A 118 -11.75 -0.94 7.21
CA ILE A 118 -11.00 -0.52 6.02
C ILE A 118 -11.99 -0.20 4.89
N SER A 119 -11.87 1.01 4.34
CA SER A 119 -12.65 1.48 3.19
C SER A 119 -11.88 1.55 1.89
N ILE A 120 -10.54 1.66 1.94
CA ILE A 120 -9.67 1.66 0.75
C ILE A 120 -8.43 0.84 1.07
N PRO A 121 -8.38 -0.46 0.71
CA PRO A 121 -7.20 -1.28 0.92
C PRO A 121 -6.02 -0.78 0.08
N VAL A 122 -4.82 -0.88 0.65
CA VAL A 122 -3.56 -0.55 -0.02
C VAL A 122 -2.77 -1.83 -0.22
N PHE A 123 -2.41 -2.07 -1.47
CA PHE A 123 -1.59 -3.19 -1.90
C PHE A 123 -0.23 -2.63 -2.30
N SER A 124 0.86 -3.07 -1.67
CA SER A 124 2.21 -2.62 -2.00
C SER A 124 3.11 -3.79 -2.31
N VAL A 125 4.06 -3.61 -3.22
CA VAL A 125 5.29 -4.41 -3.27
C VAL A 125 6.45 -3.65 -2.62
N HIS A 126 7.50 -4.36 -2.22
CA HIS A 126 8.75 -3.70 -1.81
C HIS A 126 9.60 -3.39 -3.05
N GLY A 127 10.30 -2.27 -3.01
CA GLY A 127 11.36 -1.90 -3.93
C GLY A 127 12.72 -2.29 -3.38
N ASN A 128 13.76 -1.53 -3.77
CA ASN A 128 15.15 -1.75 -3.36
C ASN A 128 15.60 -0.84 -2.21
N HIS A 129 14.81 0.16 -1.84
CA HIS A 129 15.05 1.01 -0.68
C HIS A 129 14.31 0.54 0.57
N ASP A 130 13.17 -0.15 0.40
CA ASP A 130 12.32 -0.67 1.46
C ASP A 130 12.24 -2.20 1.45
N ASP A 131 13.32 -2.87 1.01
CA ASP A 131 13.44 -4.31 1.05
C ASP A 131 13.52 -4.85 2.50
N PRO A 132 13.00 -6.06 2.76
CA PRO A 132 13.13 -6.70 4.07
C PRO A 132 14.61 -6.77 4.50
N THR A 133 14.92 -6.20 5.66
CA THR A 133 16.28 -6.24 6.23
C THR A 133 16.25 -6.56 7.73
N GLY A 134 17.12 -7.47 8.20
CA GLY A 134 17.26 -7.80 9.63
C GLY A 134 17.51 -9.28 9.92
N MET A 135 17.78 -9.61 11.21
CA MET A 135 18.11 -10.97 11.65
C MET A 135 17.00 -12.01 11.42
N LEU A 136 15.75 -11.58 11.24
CA LEU A 136 14.63 -12.48 10.98
C LEU A 136 14.64 -13.05 9.55
N ASP A 137 15.46 -12.50 8.65
CA ASP A 137 15.58 -12.95 7.26
C ASP A 137 16.77 -13.91 7.03
N SER A 138 17.55 -14.18 8.07
CA SER A 138 18.70 -15.09 8.01
C SER A 138 18.33 -16.55 8.32
N GLY A 139 17.32 -17.07 7.61
CA GLY A 139 16.81 -18.43 7.77
C GLY A 139 16.50 -19.12 6.44
N ALA A 140 17.55 -19.62 5.78
CA ALA A 140 17.54 -20.63 4.70
C ALA A 140 16.93 -20.26 3.33
N HIS A 141 17.73 -19.74 2.40
CA HIS A 141 18.40 -20.57 1.39
C HIS A 141 19.28 -19.76 0.44
N SER A 142 20.47 -20.30 0.21
CA SER A 142 21.48 -19.81 -0.72
C SER A 142 21.14 -20.17 -2.18
N ARG A 143 21.49 -19.24 -3.09
CA ARG A 143 21.68 -19.38 -4.55
C ARG A 143 20.42 -19.32 -5.42
N GLY A 144 20.41 -18.36 -6.35
CA GLY A 144 19.52 -18.41 -7.51
C GLY A 144 19.26 -17.04 -8.10
N CYS A 145 20.01 -16.69 -9.14
CA CYS A 145 19.54 -15.73 -10.13
C CYS A 145 18.19 -16.24 -10.68
N MET A 146 17.20 -15.34 -10.82
CA MET A 146 15.84 -15.56 -11.35
C MET A 146 14.88 -16.41 -10.49
N GLU A 147 14.27 -15.80 -9.47
CA GLU A 147 12.86 -16.11 -9.15
C GLU A 147 12.21 -14.91 -8.45
N ARG A 148 11.67 -13.98 -9.26
CA ARG A 148 10.76 -12.95 -8.75
C ARG A 148 9.48 -13.65 -8.31
N ARG A 149 9.39 -14.04 -7.04
CA ARG A 149 8.10 -14.37 -6.45
C ARG A 149 7.31 -13.07 -6.30
N LEU A 150 6.19 -12.97 -7.02
CA LEU A 150 5.10 -12.00 -6.84
C LEU A 150 4.41 -12.14 -5.47
N ASN A 151 5.15 -12.52 -4.42
CA ASN A 151 4.62 -12.84 -3.09
C ASN A 151 4.66 -11.64 -2.14
N SER A 152 5.12 -10.47 -2.58
CA SER A 152 5.31 -9.31 -1.71
C SER A 152 4.13 -8.35 -1.76
N LEU A 153 2.89 -8.81 -1.91
CA LEU A 153 1.73 -7.94 -1.73
C LEU A 153 1.52 -7.73 -0.24
N ASP A 154 2.27 -6.80 0.33
CA ASP A 154 2.05 -6.36 1.70
C ASP A 154 0.82 -5.44 1.68
N MET A 155 -0.20 -5.86 2.42
CA MET A 155 -1.32 -5.00 2.73
C MET A 155 -1.03 -4.28 4.04
N THR A 156 -0.65 -3.02 3.91
CA THR A 156 -0.54 -2.07 5.02
C THR A 156 -1.89 -1.59 5.54
#